data_AF-A0A354YB84-F1
#
_entry.id   AF-A0A354YB84-F1
#
_cell.length_a   1.000
_cell.length_b   1.000
_cell.length_c   1.000
_cell.angle_alpha   90.00
_cell.angle_beta   90.00
_cell.angle_gamma   90.00
#
_symmetry.space_group_name_H-M   'P 1'
#
loop_
_entity.id
_entity.type
_entity.pdbx_description
1 polymer ?
#
loop_
_entity_poly.entity_id
_entity_poly.type
_entity_poly.pdbx_seq_one_letter_code
_entity_poly.pdbx_strand_id
1 'polypeptide(L)'
;AGKSTLTNTLLGVQRMKTNTVRENDSRGRHTTTHRALLALPSGACLIDTPGMRELKPTGEEDLAEGGFADIEALAAQCRFNDCA
;
A
#
# COMPACT_ATOMS: atom_id res chain seq x y z
N ALA A 1 1.95 -8.33 6.45
CA ALA A 1 2.61 -7.40 5.50
C ALA A 1 4.09 -7.21 5.89
N GLY A 2 5.01 -7.81 5.12
CA GLY A 2 6.46 -7.83 5.38
C GLY A 2 7.22 -6.57 4.97
N LYS A 3 6.66 -5.38 5.22
CA LYS A 3 7.27 -4.09 4.82
C LYS A 3 8.66 -3.91 5.40
N SER A 4 8.83 -4.16 6.70
CA SER A 4 10.12 -4.05 7.38
C SER A 4 11.16 -5.03 6.85
N THR A 5 10.74 -6.24 6.46
CA THR A 5 11.61 -7.21 5.79
C THR A 5 12.08 -6.67 4.44
N LEU A 6 11.17 -6.16 3.61
CA LEU A 6 11.50 -5.55 2.32
C LEU A 6 12.45 -4.36 2.49
N THR A 7 12.20 -3.50 3.48
CA THR A 7 13.09 -2.38 3.83
C THR A 7 14.50 -2.84 4.15
N ASN A 8 14.67 -3.86 4.99
CA ASN A 8 16.00 -4.40 5.33
C ASN A 8 16.69 -5.01 4.10
N THR A 9 15.95 -5.70 3.24
CA THR A 9 16.49 -6.24 1.97
C THR A 9 16.99 -5.12 1.06
N LEU A 10 16.19 -4.06 0.86
CA LEU A 10 16.56 -2.93 0.01
C LEU A 10 17.72 -2.09 0.59
N LEU A 11 17.85 -2.03 1.92
CA LEU A 11 18.96 -1.36 2.59
C LEU A 11 20.25 -2.21 2.61
N GLY A 12 20.16 -3.52 2.40
CA GLY A 12 21.28 -4.45 2.58
C GLY A 12 21.74 -4.61 4.03
N VAL A 13 21.02 -4.04 5.00
CA VAL A 13 21.35 -4.08 6.43
C VAL A 13 20.10 -4.30 7.28
N GLN A 14 20.27 -4.95 8.43
CA GLN A 14 19.19 -5.14 9.41
C GLN A 14 18.99 -3.86 10.22
N ARG A 15 18.17 -2.93 9.70
CA ARG A 15 17.90 -1.63 10.32
C ARG A 15 16.54 -1.59 11.02
N MET A 16 15.53 -2.21 10.43
CA MET A 16 14.18 -2.30 10.98
C MET A 16 14.06 -3.56 11.84
N LYS A 17 13.46 -3.44 13.04
CA LYS A 17 13.18 -4.60 13.89
C LYS A 17 12.11 -5.49 13.25
N THR A 18 12.43 -6.76 13.01
CA THR A 18 11.49 -7.76 12.52
C THR A 18 11.10 -8.77 13.60
N ASN A 19 9.81 -8.96 13.88
CA ASN A 19 9.27 -10.02 14.73
C ASN A 19 8.61 -11.13 13.90
N THR A 20 8.41 -12.31 14.49
CA THR A 20 7.67 -13.42 13.89
C THR A 20 6.22 -13.03 13.56
N VAL A 21 5.73 -13.54 12.42
CA VAL A 21 4.36 -13.34 11.96
C VAL A 21 3.43 -14.21 12.82
N ARG A 22 2.30 -13.66 13.27
CA ARG A 22 1.29 -14.43 14.01
C ARG A 22 0.56 -15.38 13.05
N GLU A 23 0.42 -16.64 13.45
CA GLU A 23 -0.22 -17.71 12.64
C GLU A 23 -1.71 -17.44 12.36
N ASN A 24 -2.41 -16.74 13.26
CA ASN A 24 -3.87 -16.56 13.17
C ASN A 24 -4.36 -15.53 12.13
N ASP A 25 -3.53 -14.57 11.70
CA ASP A 25 -3.99 -13.52 10.78
C ASP A 25 -2.98 -13.16 9.69
N SER A 26 -1.83 -13.85 9.64
CA SER A 26 -0.73 -13.56 8.70
C SER A 26 -0.27 -12.09 8.69
N ARG A 27 -0.63 -11.32 9.73
CA ARG A 27 -0.30 -9.90 9.84
C ARG A 27 0.91 -9.77 10.76
N GLY A 28 2.07 -9.63 10.13
CA GLY A 28 3.30 -9.23 10.82
C GLY A 28 3.08 -7.97 11.66
N ARG A 29 3.33 -8.08 12.97
CA ARG A 29 3.27 -6.98 13.95
C ARG A 29 4.51 -6.11 13.81
N HIS A 30 4.70 -5.49 12.64
CA HIS A 30 5.65 -4.40 12.51
C HIS A 30 4.90 -3.09 12.68
N THR A 31 4.97 -2.59 13.90
CA THR A 31 4.51 -1.28 14.35
C THR A 31 5.47 -0.20 13.84
N THR A 32 5.58 -0.01 12.52
CA THR A 32 6.05 1.29 12.03
C THR A 32 4.96 2.29 12.45
N THR A 33 5.15 2.99 13.56
CA THR A 33 4.17 3.93 14.15
C THR A 33 4.29 5.33 13.59
N HIS A 34 5.38 5.62 12.86
CA HIS A 34 5.73 6.94 12.33
C HIS A 34 6.24 6.79 10.90
N ARG A 35 6.04 7.82 10.06
CA ARG A 35 6.62 7.85 8.71
C ARG A 35 8.14 8.00 8.80
N ALA A 36 8.87 7.22 8.00
CA ALA A 36 10.33 7.29 7.92
C ALA A 36 10.77 7.44 6.46
N LEU A 37 11.71 8.36 6.21
CA LEU A 37 12.41 8.49 4.93
C LEU A 37 13.79 7.85 5.06
N LEU A 38 14.10 6.90 4.17
CA LEU A 38 15.31 6.10 4.19
C LEU A 38 16.03 6.26 2.85
N ALA A 39 17.26 6.78 2.87
CA ALA A 39 18.13 6.74 1.70
C ALA A 39 18.60 5.30 1.46
N LEU A 40 18.44 4.81 0.23
CA LEU A 40 18.90 3.51 -0.21
C LEU A 40 20.31 3.60 -0.81
N PRO A 41 21.12 2.53 -0.73
CA PRO A 41 22.44 2.48 -1.37
C PRO A 41 22.40 2.73 -2.89
N SER A 42 21.26 2.45 -3.54
CA SER A 42 21.04 2.73 -4.97
C SER A 42 20.89 4.22 -5.31
N GLY A 43 20.87 5.11 -4.31
CA GLY A 43 20.57 6.54 -4.48
C GLY A 43 19.08 6.89 -4.47
N ALA A 44 18.20 5.89 -4.39
CA ALA A 44 16.75 6.10 -4.23
C ALA A 44 16.36 6.42 -2.78
N CYS A 45 15.17 6.97 -2.59
CA CYS A 45 14.58 7.21 -1.27
C CYS A 45 13.35 6.31 -1.06
N LEU A 46 13.32 5.60 0.06
CA LEU A 46 12.19 4.79 0.50
C LEU A 46 11.42 5.51 1.61
N ILE A 47 10.12 5.68 1.42
CA ILE A 47 9.21 6.16 2.45
C ILE A 47 8.48 4.96 3.06
N ASP A 48 8.79 4.61 4.30
CA ASP A 48 8.01 3.62 5.05
C ASP A 48 6.89 4.33 5.81
N THR A 49 5.65 3.89 5.61
CA THR A 49 4.46 4.42 6.26
C THR A 49 3.80 3.34 7.12
N PRO A 50 3.14 3.72 8.24
CA PRO A 50 2.25 2.81 8.94
C PRO A 50 1.24 2.19 7.98
N GLY A 51 0.93 0.90 8.14
CA GLY A 51 -0.12 0.29 7.34
C GLY A 51 -1.46 1.00 7.58
N MET A 52 -2.13 1.41 6.52
CA MET A 52 -3.49 1.96 6.62
C MET A 52 -4.43 0.84 7.07
N ARG A 53 -5.21 1.12 8.13
CA ARG A 53 -6.23 0.19 8.65
C ARG A 53 -7.63 0.54 8.15
N GLU A 54 -7.84 1.79 7.78
CA GLU A 54 -9.09 2.33 7.31
C GLU A 54 -8.74 3.41 6.27
N LEU A 55 -9.41 3.34 5.13
CA LEU A 55 -9.45 4.40 4.13
C LEU A 55 -10.90 4.89 4.15
N LYS A 56 -11.11 6.17 4.45
CA LYS A 56 -12.43 6.79 4.40
C LYS A 56 -12.50 7.64 3.15
N PRO A 57 -13.33 7.25 2.16
CA PRO A 57 -13.70 8.16 1.09
C PRO A 57 -14.28 9.43 1.71
N THR A 58 -13.73 10.59 1.38
CA THR A 58 -14.26 11.88 1.87
C THR A 58 -15.48 12.33 1.06
N GLY A 59 -15.79 11.65 -0.03
CA GLY A 59 -16.91 11.99 -0.93
C GLY A 59 -16.62 13.17 -1.86
N GLU A 60 -15.47 13.82 -1.70
CA GLU A 60 -14.94 14.88 -2.58
C GLU A 60 -13.90 14.33 -3.57
N GLU A 61 -13.63 13.03 -3.50
CA GLU A 61 -12.76 12.35 -4.45
C GLU A 61 -13.47 12.31 -5.79
N ASP A 62 -12.96 13.08 -6.76
CA ASP A 62 -13.31 12.86 -8.15
C ASP A 62 -12.71 11.51 -8.55
N LEU A 63 -13.51 10.46 -8.41
CA LEU A 63 -13.19 9.09 -8.86
C LEU A 63 -13.13 9.02 -10.40
N ALA A 64 -13.27 10.15 -11.08
CA ALA A 64 -13.22 10.27 -12.53
C ALA A 64 -11.94 9.65 -13.10
N GLU A 65 -12.19 8.59 -13.86
CA GLU A 65 -11.36 7.97 -14.89
C GLU A 65 -9.97 7.49 -14.46
N GLY A 66 -9.79 6.18 -14.48
CA GLY A 66 -8.51 5.50 -14.38
C GLY A 66 -8.26 4.76 -13.05
N GLY A 67 -9.20 4.84 -12.10
CA GLY A 67 -9.10 4.10 -10.83
C GLY A 67 -9.37 2.60 -10.99
N PHE A 68 -10.28 2.25 -11.90
CA PHE A 68 -10.76 0.88 -12.12
C PHE A 68 -10.95 0.60 -13.62
N ALA A 69 -9.83 0.54 -14.35
CA ALA A 69 -9.84 0.38 -15.80
C ALA A 69 -10.60 -0.86 -16.29
N ASP A 70 -10.66 -1.93 -15.49
CA ASP A 70 -11.44 -3.14 -15.78
C ASP A 70 -12.95 -2.90 -15.66
N ILE A 71 -13.40 -2.21 -14.62
CA ILE A 71 -14.80 -1.81 -14.45
C ILE A 71 -15.22 -0.84 -15.57
N GLU A 72 -14.38 0.14 -15.91
CA GLU A 72 -14.62 1.08 -17.02
C GLU A 72 -14.78 0.35 -18.36
N ALA A 73 -13.92 -0.64 -18.64
CA ALA A 73 -14.02 -1.46 -19.84
C ALA A 73 -15.31 -2.29 -19.92
N LEU A 74 -15.84 -2.73 -18.77
CA LEU A 74 -17.12 -3.43 -18.69
C LEU A 74 -18.31 -2.49 -18.83
N ALA A 75 -18.25 -1.29 -18.22
CA ALA A 75 -19.29 -0.27 -18.31
C ALA A 75 -19.51 0.20 -19.76
N ALA A 76 -18.45 0.30 -20.56
CA ALA A 76 -18.54 0.62 -21.99
C ALA A 76 -19.33 -0.41 -22.83
N GLN A 77 -19.53 -1.62 -22.30
CA GLN A 77 -20.30 -2.70 -22.95
C GLN A 77 -21.72 -2.82 -22.38
N CYS A 78 -22.09 -1.94 -21.46
CA CYS A 78 -23.34 -2.02 -20.72
C CYS A 78 -24.53 -1.67 -21.63
N ARG A 79 -25.64 -2.38 -21.44
CA ARG A 79 -26.88 -2.14 -22.19
C ARG A 79 -27.47 -0.76 -21.91
N PHE A 80 -27.25 -0.24 -20.70
CA PHE A 80 -27.79 1.02 -20.22
C PHE A 80 -26.75 2.13 -20.37
N ASN A 81 -27.19 3.31 -20.78
CA ASN A 81 -26.35 4.46 -21.07
C ASN A 81 -25.90 5.26 -19.82
N ASP A 82 -26.42 4.90 -18.66
CA ASP A 82 -26.14 5.49 -17.34
C ASP A 82 -25.38 4.52 -16.42
N CYS A 83 -24.74 3.51 -17.00
CA CYS A 83 -23.94 2.52 -16.29
C CYS A 83 -22.58 3.15 -15.89
N ALA A 84 -22.49 3.64 -14.65
CA ALA A 84 -21.34 4.31 -14.06
C ALA A 84 -21.12 3.86 -12.60
#